data_AF-A0A534I0D6-F1
#
_entry.id   AF-A0A534I0D6-F1
#
_cell.length_a   1.000
_cell.length_b   1.000
_cell.length_c   1.000
_cell.angle_alpha   90.00
_cell.angle_beta   90.00
_cell.angle_gamma   90.00
#
_symmetry.space_group_name_H-M   'P 1'
#
loop_
_entity.id
_entity.type
_entity.pdbx_description
1 polymer ?
#
loop_
_entity_poly.entity_id
_entity_poly.type
_entity_poly.pdbx_seq_one_letter_code
_entity_poly.pdbx_strand_id
1 'polypeptide(L)'
;CCGGSAHSCPPGTEPSAITWVGTCHNPADGHDYIISYNDCCGKSECGRCLCNRNEDDKPLYMPFKSNDYNWCAGSKVGISYHCSTARIVGIAK
;
A
#
# COMPACT_ATOMS: atom_id res chain seq x y z
N CYS A 1 4.68 -5.37 10.22
CA CYS A 1 4.31 -6.26 11.34
C CYS A 1 4.18 -7.76 10.97
N CYS A 2 4.45 -8.15 9.72
CA CYS A 2 4.10 -9.48 9.19
C CYS A 2 5.32 -10.26 8.68
N GLY A 3 6.54 -9.89 9.10
CA GLY A 3 7.79 -10.47 8.59
C GLY A 3 8.37 -9.78 7.34
N GLY A 4 7.73 -8.70 6.87
CA GLY A 4 8.30 -7.76 5.90
C GLY A 4 8.79 -6.46 6.57
N SER A 5 9.12 -5.46 5.76
CA SER A 5 9.47 -4.11 6.21
C SER A 5 8.45 -3.07 5.73
N ALA A 6 8.70 -1.79 5.98
CA ALA A 6 7.87 -0.71 5.41
C ALA A 6 7.86 -0.71 3.87
N HIS A 7 8.92 -1.21 3.21
CA HIS A 7 9.09 -1.13 1.76
C HIS A 7 9.36 -2.49 1.09
N SER A 8 9.23 -3.60 1.81
CA SER A 8 9.43 -4.94 1.28
C SER A 8 8.40 -5.94 1.83
N CYS A 9 7.88 -6.77 0.94
CA CYS A 9 6.88 -7.77 1.30
C CYS A 9 7.45 -8.92 2.14
N PRO A 10 6.63 -9.54 3.02
CA PRO A 10 7.03 -10.73 3.75
C PRO A 10 7.41 -11.90 2.82
N PRO A 11 8.31 -12.81 3.26
CA PRO A 11 8.64 -14.01 2.49
C PRO A 11 7.41 -14.84 2.11
N GLY A 12 7.37 -15.29 0.85
CA GLY A 12 6.26 -16.07 0.29
C GLY A 12 5.00 -15.27 -0.02
N THR A 13 5.09 -13.95 -0.08
CA THR A 13 4.06 -13.08 -0.70
C THR A 13 4.64 -12.40 -1.93
N GLU A 14 3.79 -11.98 -2.85
CA GLU A 14 4.17 -11.27 -4.07
C GLU A 14 3.71 -9.80 -3.99
N PRO A 15 4.57 -8.81 -4.27
CA PRO A 15 4.12 -7.43 -4.34
C PRO A 15 3.19 -7.22 -5.53
N SER A 16 2.09 -6.49 -5.33
CA SER A 16 1.16 -6.12 -6.38
C SER A 16 1.84 -5.28 -7.46
N ALA A 17 1.50 -5.54 -8.73
CA ALA A 17 2.00 -4.77 -9.87
C ALA A 17 1.32 -3.39 -9.99
N ILE A 18 0.11 -3.25 -9.45
CA ILE A 18 -0.69 -2.03 -9.41
C ILE A 18 -0.97 -1.63 -7.96
N THR A 19 -1.30 -0.37 -7.73
CA THR A 19 -1.46 0.19 -6.38
C THR A 19 -2.17 1.54 -6.42
N TRP A 20 -2.62 2.01 -5.25
CA TRP A 20 -3.01 3.39 -5.02
C TRP A 20 -1.82 4.20 -4.48
N VAL A 21 -1.88 5.52 -4.68
CA VAL A 21 -0.86 6.47 -4.22
C VAL A 21 -1.46 7.54 -3.32
N GLY A 22 -0.88 7.69 -2.13
CA GLY A 22 -1.21 8.77 -1.21
C GLY A 22 -0.09 9.80 -1.15
N THR A 23 -0.42 11.01 -0.70
CA THR A 23 0.58 12.01 -0.32
C THR A 23 0.58 12.14 1.19
N CYS A 24 1.74 12.00 1.83
CA CYS A 24 1.87 12.08 3.28
C CYS A 24 2.91 13.11 3.68
N HIS A 25 2.56 13.93 4.67
CA HIS A 25 3.47 14.89 5.27
C HIS A 25 4.46 14.21 6.22
N ASN A 26 5.75 14.48 6.06
CA ASN A 26 6.80 14.06 7.00
C ASN A 26 7.15 15.21 7.96
N PRO A 27 6.78 15.13 9.25
CA PRO A 27 7.05 16.21 10.20
C PRO A 27 8.54 16.36 10.56
N ALA A 28 9.39 15.39 10.22
CA ALA A 28 10.81 15.45 10.54
C ALA A 28 11.59 16.42 9.64
N ASP A 29 11.16 16.59 8.39
CA ASP A 29 11.78 17.48 7.40
C ASP A 29 10.79 18.50 6.80
N GLY A 30 9.50 18.38 7.09
CA GLY A 30 8.45 19.28 6.62
C GLY A 30 8.07 19.07 5.15
N HIS A 31 8.52 17.99 4.51
CA HIS A 31 8.20 17.68 3.12
C HIS A 31 7.01 16.73 2.99
N ASP A 32 6.25 16.90 1.92
CA ASP A 32 5.22 15.95 1.52
C ASP A 32 5.82 14.91 0.58
N TYR A 33 5.51 13.64 0.79
CA TYR A 33 6.03 12.52 -0.01
C TYR A 33 4.90 11.77 -0.68
N ILE A 34 5.14 11.36 -1.92
CA ILE A 34 4.26 10.44 -2.64
C ILE A 34 4.60 9.02 -2.17
N ILE A 35 3.60 8.33 -1.63
CA ILE A 35 3.70 6.98 -1.11
C ILE A 35 2.94 6.03 -2.02
N SER A 36 3.60 4.97 -2.44
CA SER A 36 3.03 3.84 -3.17
C SER A 36 2.69 2.72 -2.18
N TYR A 37 1.42 2.35 -2.12
CA TYR A 37 0.91 1.38 -1.16
C TYR A 37 0.72 0.00 -1.79
N ASN A 38 1.81 -0.62 -2.24
CA ASN A 38 1.73 -1.92 -2.89
C ASN A 38 1.29 -2.97 -1.88
N ASP A 39 0.30 -3.77 -2.27
CA ASP A 39 -0.16 -4.91 -1.48
C ASP A 39 0.80 -6.08 -1.63
N CYS A 40 0.95 -6.84 -0.56
CA CYS A 40 1.61 -8.13 -0.57
C CYS A 40 0.53 -9.20 -0.68
N CYS A 41 0.62 -10.00 -1.73
CA CYS A 41 -0.46 -10.85 -2.22
C CYS A 41 -0.11 -12.34 -2.06
N GLY A 42 -1.13 -13.20 -2.15
CA GLY A 42 -0.98 -14.66 -2.25
C GLY A 42 -0.96 -15.40 -0.91
N LYS A 43 -1.23 -14.71 0.19
CA LYS A 43 -1.46 -15.31 1.52
C LYS A 43 -2.73 -14.72 2.14
N SER A 44 -3.29 -15.43 3.13
CA SER A 44 -4.39 -14.93 3.96
C SER A 44 -3.99 -13.66 4.70
N GLU A 45 -4.93 -12.81 5.06
CA GLU A 45 -4.68 -11.56 5.79
C GLU A 45 -3.77 -11.76 7.02
N CYS A 46 -2.82 -10.85 7.23
CA CYS A 46 -1.87 -10.93 8.32
C CYS A 46 -2.49 -10.75 9.72
N GLY A 47 -3.58 -9.98 9.83
CA GLY A 47 -4.30 -9.76 11.09
C GLY A 47 -3.50 -9.03 12.19
N ARG A 48 -2.40 -8.34 11.85
CA ARG A 48 -1.57 -7.56 12.78
C ARG A 48 -1.40 -6.14 12.29
N CYS A 49 -1.40 -5.18 13.22
CA CYS A 49 -1.23 -3.76 12.92
C CYS A 49 -2.23 -3.25 11.87
N LEU A 50 -3.51 -3.63 12.01
CA LEU A 50 -4.57 -3.10 11.16
C LEU A 50 -4.56 -1.56 11.28
N CYS A 51 -4.54 -0.90 10.14
CA CYS A 51 -4.58 0.55 10.04
C CYS A 51 -5.57 0.93 8.96
N ASN A 52 -6.38 1.95 9.23
CA ASN A 52 -7.25 2.56 8.23
C ASN A 52 -7.03 4.08 8.30
N ARG A 53 -6.43 4.64 7.26
CA ARG A 53 -5.96 6.03 7.17
C ARG A 53 -6.29 6.54 5.78
N ASN A 54 -7.02 7.65 5.72
CA ASN A 54 -7.72 8.11 4.53
C ASN A 54 -7.32 9.55 4.15
N GLU A 55 -6.11 9.96 4.52
CA GLU A 55 -5.55 11.24 4.07
C GLU A 55 -5.39 11.24 2.55
N ASP A 56 -6.03 12.22 1.89
CA ASP A 56 -6.10 12.34 0.43
C ASP A 56 -6.75 11.15 -0.30
N ASP A 57 -7.35 10.20 0.42
CA ASP A 57 -8.14 9.11 -0.17
C ASP A 57 -9.32 9.67 -0.98
N LYS A 58 -9.69 8.96 -2.04
CA LYS A 58 -10.74 9.36 -2.98
C LYS A 58 -11.72 8.22 -3.21
N PRO A 59 -12.96 8.51 -3.62
CA PRO A 59 -13.93 7.48 -3.94
C PRO A 59 -13.47 6.60 -5.11
N LEU A 60 -14.10 5.42 -5.24
CA LEU A 60 -13.76 4.37 -6.21
C LEU A 60 -13.66 4.84 -7.68
N TYR A 61 -14.36 5.91 -8.08
CA TYR A 61 -14.25 6.45 -9.44
C TYR A 61 -12.91 7.15 -9.73
N MET A 62 -12.05 7.33 -8.73
CA MET A 62 -10.64 7.72 -8.86
C MET A 62 -9.71 6.59 -8.37
N PRO A 63 -9.57 5.47 -9.10
CA PRO A 63 -8.99 4.24 -8.56
C PRO A 63 -7.60 4.45 -7.96
N PHE A 64 -6.68 5.11 -8.65
CA PHE A 64 -5.29 5.29 -8.18
C PHE A 64 -5.15 6.13 -6.90
N LYS A 65 -6.24 6.70 -6.39
CA LYS A 65 -6.30 7.48 -5.15
C LYS A 65 -7.24 6.85 -4.11
N SER A 66 -7.76 5.64 -4.36
CA SER A 66 -8.71 4.97 -3.49
C SER A 66 -8.07 3.76 -2.81
N ASN A 67 -8.12 3.72 -1.48
CA ASN A 67 -7.58 2.62 -0.67
C ASN A 67 -8.57 1.44 -0.49
N ASP A 68 -9.81 1.58 -0.97
CA ASP A 68 -10.88 0.58 -0.84
C ASP A 68 -10.77 -0.58 -1.86
N TYR A 69 -9.90 -0.46 -2.86
CA TYR A 69 -9.60 -1.54 -3.79
C TYR A 69 -8.63 -2.55 -3.19
N ASN A 70 -8.86 -3.83 -3.49
CA ASN A 70 -7.84 -4.85 -3.31
C ASN A 70 -6.85 -4.79 -4.48
N TRP A 71 -5.66 -4.22 -4.23
CA TRP A 71 -4.66 -3.99 -5.28
C TRP A 71 -3.89 -5.25 -5.66
N CYS A 72 -4.16 -6.39 -5.03
CA CYS A 72 -3.77 -7.70 -5.54
C CYS A 72 -4.54 -8.12 -6.81
N ALA A 73 -5.59 -7.38 -7.20
CA ALA A 73 -6.26 -7.55 -8.48
C ALA A 73 -5.25 -7.36 -9.64
N GLY A 74 -4.75 -8.47 -10.18
CA GLY A 74 -3.71 -8.48 -11.23
C GLY A 74 -2.36 -9.07 -10.81
N SER A 75 -2.20 -9.50 -9.55
CA SER A 75 -1.05 -10.30 -9.12
C SER A 75 -1.14 -11.74 -9.65
N LYS A 76 0.01 -12.38 -9.89
CA LYS A 76 0.08 -13.78 -10.38
C LYS A 76 -0.38 -14.79 -9.34
N VAL A 77 -0.37 -14.41 -8.07
CA VAL A 77 -0.82 -15.23 -6.93
C VAL A 77 -2.29 -14.97 -6.54
N GLY A 78 -3.06 -14.33 -7.43
CA GLY A 78 -4.48 -14.05 -7.26
C GLY A 78 -4.76 -12.83 -6.37
N ILE A 79 -6.03 -12.68 -5.97
CA ILE A 79 -6.53 -11.49 -5.24
C ILE A 79 -6.40 -11.58 -3.72
N SER A 80 -5.66 -12.54 -3.18
CA SER A 80 -5.56 -12.70 -1.72
C SER A 80 -4.67 -11.63 -1.11
N TYR A 81 -5.27 -10.72 -0.33
CA TYR A 81 -4.57 -9.66 0.38
C TYR A 81 -3.94 -10.18 1.69
N HIS A 82 -2.65 -9.88 1.90
CA HIS A 82 -1.95 -10.20 3.15
C HIS A 82 -1.68 -8.96 4.02
N CYS A 83 -1.05 -7.94 3.44
CA CYS A 83 -0.72 -6.66 4.07
C CYS A 83 -0.29 -5.64 2.99
N SER A 84 -0.24 -4.34 3.30
CA SER A 84 0.35 -3.32 2.40
C SER A 84 1.73 -2.86 2.84
N THR A 85 2.54 -2.46 1.86
CA THR A 85 3.78 -1.68 2.06
C THR A 85 3.51 -0.18 1.94
N ALA A 86 4.45 0.66 2.34
CA ALA A 86 4.41 2.12 2.20
C ALA A 86 5.76 2.60 1.66
N ARG A 87 5.89 2.61 0.32
CA ARG A 87 7.14 2.95 -0.37
C ARG A 87 7.12 4.41 -0.79
N ILE A 88 8.13 5.18 -0.37
CA ILE A 88 8.34 6.53 -0.92
C ILE A 88 8.75 6.39 -2.39
N VAL A 89 8.03 7.04 -3.29
CA VAL A 89 8.35 7.08 -4.74
C VAL A 89 8.78 8.47 -5.21
N GLY A 90 8.56 9.51 -4.42
CA GLY A 90 9.01 10.86 -4.71
C GLY A 90 8.58 11.88 -3.66
N ILE A 91 9.04 13.11 -3.83
CA ILE A 91 8.58 14.28 -3.08
C ILE A 91 7.38 14.88 -3.83
N ALA A 92 6.29 15.16 -3.12
CA ALA A 92 5.15 15.88 -3.65
C ALA A 92 5.48 17.38 -3.72
N LYS A 93 5.07 18.04 -4.81
CA LYS A 93 5.37 19.44 -5.07
C LYS A 93 4.18 20.33 -4.75
#